data_AF-A0A4U1L8I6-F1
#
_entry.id   AF-A0A4U1L8I6-F1
#
_cell.length_a   1.000
_cell.length_b   1.000
_cell.length_c   1.000
_cell.angle_alpha   90.00
_cell.angle_beta   90.00
_cell.angle_gamma   90.00
#
_symmetry.space_group_name_H-M   'P 1'
#
loop_
_entity.id
_entity.type
_entity.pdbx_description
1 polymer ?
#
loop_
_entity_poly.entity_id
_entity_poly.type
_entity_poly.pdbx_seq_one_letter_code
_entity_poly.pdbx_strand_id
1 'polypeptide(L)'
;MKPILPMGMLAAMMLVAGCGGGSAPAVPPANDMAEPATTNFQAQVAALDDERRNLVMIRAIRDAGLNCQEVTSSRRTESEGMTYLATCDAGTNFLVTIGADGNARVVTGADVR
;
A
#
# COMPACT_ATOMS: atom_id res chain seq x y z
N MET A 1 -15.83 -55.72 -40.54
CA MET A 1 -15.16 -56.47 -39.46
C MET A 1 -14.52 -55.50 -38.48
N LYS A 2 -14.61 -55.75 -37.17
CA LYS A 2 -14.03 -54.96 -36.06
C LYS A 2 -12.67 -55.55 -35.66
N PRO A 3 -11.75 -54.75 -35.09
CA PRO A 3 -11.39 -54.89 -33.65
C PRO A 3 -11.38 -53.49 -32.96
N ILE A 4 -11.84 -53.19 -31.74
CA ILE A 4 -11.65 -53.73 -30.37
C ILE A 4 -10.15 -53.93 -30.06
N LEU A 5 -9.46 -53.15 -29.22
CA LEU A 5 -9.58 -52.97 -27.76
C LEU A 5 -8.69 -51.77 -27.28
N PRO A 6 -8.77 -51.37 -25.99
CA PRO A 6 -8.32 -50.14 -25.36
C PRO A 6 -6.94 -50.31 -24.69
N MET A 7 -6.60 -49.36 -23.81
CA MET A 7 -5.65 -49.45 -22.66
C MET A 7 -4.56 -48.40 -22.78
N GLY A 8 -4.47 -47.49 -21.81
CA GLY A 8 -3.36 -46.57 -21.73
C GLY A 8 -3.64 -45.28 -20.97
N MET A 9 -4.03 -45.42 -19.71
CA MET A 9 -3.84 -44.36 -18.72
C MET A 9 -2.36 -43.94 -18.72
N LEU A 10 -2.05 -42.71 -19.11
CA LEU A 10 -0.82 -42.05 -18.68
C LEU A 10 -1.10 -40.56 -18.47
N ALA A 11 -1.13 -40.18 -17.19
CA ALA A 11 -1.09 -38.80 -16.76
C ALA A 11 0.20 -38.15 -17.27
N ALA A 12 0.06 -37.02 -17.96
CA ALA A 12 1.15 -36.09 -18.21
C ALA A 12 0.65 -34.70 -17.80
N MET A 13 1.07 -34.31 -16.60
CA MET A 13 0.96 -32.94 -16.10
C MET A 13 1.66 -32.01 -17.09
N MET A 14 0.89 -31.17 -17.79
CA MET A 14 1.49 -30.04 -18.52
C MET A 14 1.85 -28.96 -17.50
N LEU A 15 3.15 -28.83 -17.28
CA LEU A 15 3.77 -27.69 -16.61
C LEU A 15 3.47 -26.42 -17.40
N VAL A 16 2.86 -25.43 -16.74
CA VAL A 16 2.64 -24.08 -17.28
C VAL A 16 4.00 -23.39 -17.35
N ALA A 17 4.62 -23.41 -18.53
CA ALA A 17 5.73 -22.55 -18.90
C ALA A 17 5.21 -21.47 -19.86
N GLY A 18 5.29 -20.21 -19.45
CA GLY A 18 4.92 -19.08 -20.31
C GLY A 18 4.69 -17.76 -19.59
N CYS A 19 5.54 -17.41 -18.63
CA CYS A 19 5.59 -16.05 -18.10
C CYS A 19 6.44 -15.18 -19.06
N GLY A 20 5.76 -14.26 -19.75
CA GLY A 20 6.28 -12.91 -20.04
C GLY A 20 7.53 -12.79 -20.91
N GLY A 21 7.40 -13.06 -22.20
CA GLY A 21 8.25 -12.41 -23.21
C GLY A 21 7.74 -10.99 -23.47
N GLY A 22 8.29 -10.01 -22.76
CA GLY A 22 7.99 -8.59 -22.96
C GLY A 22 9.25 -7.76 -22.69
N SER A 23 9.68 -7.01 -23.70
CA SER A 23 10.87 -6.16 -23.73
C SER A 23 11.09 -5.40 -22.43
N ALA A 24 12.32 -5.47 -21.90
CA ALA A 24 12.71 -4.75 -20.69
C ALA A 24 12.50 -3.23 -20.87
N PRO A 25 11.66 -2.58 -20.05
CA PRO A 25 11.71 -1.13 -19.92
C PRO A 25 13.02 -0.74 -19.21
N ALA A 26 13.52 0.45 -19.53
CA ALA A 26 14.72 1.02 -18.91
C ALA A 26 14.63 0.93 -17.37
N VAL A 27 15.68 0.40 -16.75
CA VAL A 27 15.82 0.31 -15.30
C VAL A 27 15.82 1.74 -14.74
N PRO A 28 14.82 2.15 -13.92
CA PRO A 28 14.90 3.44 -13.23
C PRO A 28 16.11 3.44 -12.30
N PRO A 29 16.69 4.62 -11.98
CA PRO A 29 17.83 4.70 -11.07
C PRO A 29 17.51 3.97 -9.77
N ALA A 30 18.47 3.16 -9.30
CA ALA A 30 18.35 2.44 -8.04
C ALA A 30 18.10 3.45 -6.90
N ASN A 31 17.04 3.24 -6.12
CA ASN A 31 16.85 3.99 -4.89
C ASN A 31 18.05 3.69 -3.98
N ASP A 32 18.80 4.72 -3.59
CA ASP A 32 19.83 4.62 -2.55
C ASP A 32 19.19 4.05 -1.28
N MET A 33 19.45 2.78 -1.01
CA MET A 33 19.02 2.11 0.21
C MET A 33 20.04 2.45 1.30
N ALA A 34 19.80 3.53 2.02
CA ALA A 34 20.61 3.87 3.19
C ALA A 34 20.39 2.82 4.30
N GLU A 35 21.49 2.34 4.89
CA GLU A 35 21.52 1.44 6.05
C GLU A 35 20.64 1.96 7.20
N PRO A 36 19.99 1.08 8.00
CA PRO A 36 18.96 1.49 8.93
C PRO A 36 19.60 2.12 10.17
N ALA A 37 19.76 3.45 10.15
CA ALA A 37 19.59 4.22 11.38
C ALA A 37 18.21 3.85 11.97
N THR A 38 18.08 3.80 13.30
CA THR A 38 16.79 3.60 13.97
C THR A 38 15.75 4.49 13.31
N THR A 39 14.89 3.89 12.50
CA THR A 39 14.21 4.59 11.42
C THR A 39 13.09 5.42 12.03
N ASN A 40 13.26 6.74 12.06
CA ASN A 40 12.24 7.64 12.56
C ASN A 40 11.20 7.86 11.45
N PHE A 41 10.16 7.03 11.42
CA PHE A 41 9.10 7.10 10.39
C PHE A 41 8.32 8.41 10.44
N GLN A 42 8.16 8.97 11.64
CA GLN A 42 7.56 10.28 11.85
C GLN A 42 8.29 11.37 11.06
N ALA A 43 9.63 11.44 11.18
CA ALA A 43 10.44 12.43 10.47
C ALA A 43 10.40 12.23 8.95
N GLN A 44 10.40 10.99 8.48
CA GLN A 44 10.29 10.70 7.04
C GLN A 44 8.96 11.15 6.46
N VAL A 45 7.84 10.83 7.12
CA VAL A 45 6.50 11.25 6.67
C VAL A 45 6.38 12.78 6.68
N ALA A 46 7.02 13.46 7.64
CA ALA A 46 7.06 14.92 7.71
C ALA A 46 7.81 15.57 6.54
N ALA A 47 8.84 14.89 6.02
CA ALA A 47 9.66 15.36 4.92
C ALA A 47 9.05 15.09 3.54
N LEU A 48 7.95 14.32 3.46
CA LEU A 48 7.25 14.06 2.22
C LEU A 48 6.51 15.30 1.71
N ASP A 49 6.52 15.47 0.39
CA ASP A 49 5.58 16.34 -0.28
C ASP A 49 4.13 15.84 -0.10
N ASP A 50 3.18 16.69 -0.45
CA ASP A 50 1.76 16.45 -0.20
C ASP A 50 1.25 15.18 -0.90
N GLU A 51 1.71 14.93 -2.13
CA GLU A 51 1.28 13.76 -2.91
C GLU A 51 1.79 12.45 -2.28
N ARG A 52 3.09 12.35 -1.96
CA ARG A 52 3.63 11.16 -1.28
C ARG A 52 3.04 10.99 0.11
N ARG A 53 2.79 12.09 0.82
CA ARG A 53 2.14 12.02 2.14
C ARG A 53 0.71 11.51 2.03
N ASN A 54 -0.06 11.93 1.02
CA ASN A 54 -1.40 11.41 0.77
C ASN A 54 -1.38 9.89 0.53
N LEU A 55 -0.35 9.37 -0.16
CA LEU A 55 -0.16 7.92 -0.35
C LEU A 55 0.07 7.17 0.98
N VAL A 56 0.79 7.78 1.93
CA VAL A 56 0.95 7.22 3.28
C VAL A 56 -0.40 7.23 4.03
N MET A 57 -1.16 8.32 3.93
CA MET A 57 -2.45 8.44 4.62
C MET A 57 -3.48 7.43 4.10
N ILE A 58 -3.62 7.28 2.77
CA ILE A 58 -4.54 6.29 2.19
C ILE A 58 -4.16 4.86 2.61
N ARG A 59 -2.87 4.56 2.67
CA ARG A 59 -2.38 3.26 3.13
C ARG A 59 -2.78 3.02 4.59
N ALA A 60 -2.50 3.97 5.48
CA ALA A 60 -2.84 3.87 6.90
C ALA A 60 -4.34 3.69 7.14
N ILE A 61 -5.19 4.47 6.45
CA ILE A 61 -6.65 4.38 6.56
C ILE A 61 -7.15 3.00 6.12
N ARG A 62 -6.65 2.47 5.00
CA ARG A 62 -7.04 1.16 4.48
C ARG A 62 -6.52 0.00 5.32
N ASP A 63 -5.32 0.12 5.89
CA ASP A 63 -4.76 -0.86 6.82
C ASP A 63 -5.58 -0.92 8.12
N ALA A 64 -6.23 0.18 8.52
CA ALA A 64 -7.21 0.21 9.60
C ALA A 64 -8.59 -0.36 9.23
N GLY A 65 -8.77 -0.84 7.98
CA GLY A 65 -10.03 -1.42 7.50
C GLY A 65 -11.13 -0.39 7.16
N LEU A 66 -10.77 0.90 7.06
CA LEU A 66 -11.71 1.98 6.77
C LEU A 66 -11.83 2.19 5.26
N ASN A 67 -13.03 2.60 4.81
CA ASN A 67 -13.29 2.84 3.39
C ASN A 67 -12.82 4.25 3.01
N CYS A 68 -11.82 4.30 2.13
CA CYS A 68 -11.31 5.49 1.47
C CYS A 68 -10.67 5.02 0.18
N GLN A 69 -11.10 5.57 -0.96
CA GLN A 69 -10.54 5.17 -2.27
C GLN A 69 -9.39 6.07 -2.67
N GLU A 70 -9.49 7.36 -2.32
CA GLU A 70 -8.46 8.35 -2.58
C GLU A 70 -8.41 9.35 -1.42
N VAL A 71 -7.20 9.74 -1.02
CA VAL A 71 -6.99 10.89 -0.13
C VAL A 71 -6.70 12.11 -1.00
N THR A 72 -7.63 13.05 -1.05
CA THR A 72 -7.54 14.27 -1.87
C THR A 72 -6.69 15.34 -1.21
N SER A 73 -6.58 15.32 0.12
CA SER A 73 -5.70 16.21 0.87
C SER A 73 -5.30 15.62 2.23
N SER A 74 -4.10 15.96 2.69
CA SER A 74 -3.66 15.71 4.05
C SER A 74 -2.98 16.95 4.62
N ARG A 75 -3.37 17.35 5.82
CA ARG A 75 -2.72 18.47 6.54
C ARG A 75 -2.35 18.06 7.94
N ARG A 76 -1.20 18.52 8.40
CA ARG A 76 -0.78 18.32 9.79
C ARG A 76 -1.71 19.11 10.72
N THR A 77 -2.10 18.50 11.84
CA THR A 77 -2.89 19.17 12.88
C THR A 77 -1.97 19.84 13.90
N GLU A 78 -2.52 20.77 14.68
CA GLU A 78 -1.81 21.39 15.81
C GLU A 78 -1.81 20.52 17.09
N SER A 79 -2.42 19.34 17.02
CA SER A 79 -2.44 18.39 18.13
C SER A 79 -1.05 17.82 18.44
N GLU A 80 -0.88 17.28 19.65
CA GLU A 80 0.35 16.58 20.02
C GLU A 80 0.69 15.43 19.06
N GLY A 81 1.99 15.19 18.87
CA GLY A 81 2.52 14.14 18.02
C GLY A 81 2.51 14.45 16.52
N MET A 82 2.62 13.40 15.71
CA MET A 82 2.63 13.46 14.25
C MET A 82 1.26 13.05 13.71
N THR A 83 0.29 13.94 13.91
CA THR A 83 -1.10 13.72 13.51
C THR A 83 -1.46 14.53 12.28
N TYR A 84 -2.18 13.89 11.37
CA TYR A 84 -2.65 14.46 10.12
C TYR A 84 -4.15 14.30 9.99
N LEU A 85 -4.83 15.34 9.52
CA LEU A 85 -6.19 15.25 9.03
C LEU A 85 -6.14 14.92 7.54
N ALA A 86 -6.61 13.72 7.18
CA ALA A 86 -6.73 13.25 5.82
C ALA A 86 -8.20 13.35 5.37
N THR A 87 -8.41 13.91 4.18
CA THR A 87 -9.74 14.04 3.55
C THR A 87 -9.83 13.04 2.40
N CYS A 88 -10.83 12.17 2.44
CA CYS A 88 -11.09 11.23 1.35
C CYS A 88 -11.98 11.86 0.25
N ASP A 89 -11.97 11.28 -0.94
CA ASP A 89 -12.82 11.62 -2.10
C ASP A 89 -14.32 11.73 -1.76
N ALA A 90 -14.81 10.89 -0.85
CA ALA A 90 -16.19 10.96 -0.35
C ALA A 90 -16.46 12.10 0.67
N GLY A 91 -15.48 12.98 0.92
CA GLY A 91 -15.57 14.06 1.92
C GLY A 91 -15.44 13.60 3.38
N THR A 92 -15.18 12.31 3.61
CA THR A 92 -14.96 11.76 4.95
C THR A 92 -13.57 12.12 5.44
N ASN A 93 -13.48 12.57 6.70
CA ASN A 93 -12.23 12.97 7.33
C ASN A 93 -11.76 11.92 8.34
N PHE A 94 -10.46 11.65 8.33
CA PHE A 94 -9.80 10.76 9.27
C PHE A 94 -8.62 11.48 9.92
N LEU A 95 -8.45 11.29 11.23
CA LEU A 95 -7.21 11.64 11.91
C LEU A 95 -6.28 10.44 11.90
N VAL A 96 -5.07 10.65 11.40
CA VAL A 96 -4.02 9.63 11.30
C VAL A 96 -2.84 10.09 12.15
N THR A 97 -2.55 9.38 13.23
CA THR A 97 -1.39 9.61 14.08
C THR A 97 -0.31 8.59 13.76
N ILE A 98 0.86 9.06 13.32
CA ILE A 98 2.01 8.21 12.98
C ILE A 98 2.85 8.00 14.25
N GLY A 99 3.10 6.74 14.61
CA GLY A 99 4.02 6.32 15.66
C GLY A 99 5.48 6.37 15.20
N ALA A 100 6.40 6.52 16.14
CA ALA A 100 7.84 6.54 15.84
C ALA A 100 8.35 5.20 15.27
N ASP A 101 7.64 4.11 15.56
CA ASP A 101 7.87 2.73 15.10
C ASP A 101 7.28 2.45 13.71
N GLY A 102 6.59 3.41 13.09
CA GLY A 102 5.96 3.28 11.78
C GLY A 102 4.54 2.74 11.82
N ASN A 103 4.00 2.40 13.00
CA ASN A 103 2.58 2.08 13.14
C ASN A 103 1.73 3.36 13.03
N ALA A 104 0.49 3.23 12.57
CA ALA A 104 -0.44 4.35 12.49
C ALA A 104 -1.72 4.05 13.27
N ARG A 105 -2.17 5.01 14.07
CA ARG A 105 -3.50 5.01 14.68
C ARG A 105 -4.43 5.88 13.83
N VAL A 106 -5.56 5.32 13.43
CA VAL A 106 -6.56 6.04 12.63
C VAL A 106 -7.86 6.13 13.42
N VAL A 107 -8.43 7.33 13.50
CA VAL A 107 -9.76 7.57 14.09
C VAL A 107 -10.62 8.36 13.12
N THR A 108 -11.92 8.06 13.08
CA THR A 108 -12.87 8.82 12.28
C THR A 108 -13.02 10.23 12.85
N GLY A 109 -13.09 11.24 11.99
CA GLY A 109 -13.31 12.63 12.41
C GLY A 109 -14.64 12.85 13.14
N ALA A 110 -15.57 11.89 13.06
CA ALA A 110 -16.81 11.85 13.85
C ALA A 110 -16.56 11.63 15.36
N ASP A 111 -15.43 11.03 15.74
CA ASP A 111 -15.10 10.69 17.14
C ASP A 111 -14.30 11.81 17.85
N VAL A 112 -14.12 12.97 17.21
CA VAL A 112 -13.40 14.13 17.75
C VAL A 112 -14.38 15.18 18.33
N ARG A 113 -15.63 14.79 18.57
CA ARG A 113 -16.68 15.63 19.16
C ARG A 113 -17.05 15.16 20.56
#